data_AF-A0A946TQG2-F1
#
_entry.id   AF-A0A946TQG2-F1
#
_cell.length_a   1.000
_cell.length_b   1.000
_cell.length_c   1.000
_cell.angle_alpha   90.00
_cell.angle_beta   90.00
_cell.angle_gamma   90.00
#
_symmetry.space_group_name_H-M   'P 1'
#
loop_
_entity.id
_entity.type
_entity.pdbx_description
1 polymer ?
#
loop_
_entity_poly.entity_id
_entity_poly.type
_entity_poly.pdbx_seq_one_letter_code
_entity_poly.pdbx_strand_id
1 'polypeptide(L)'
;MGRTVFGLKSVVAGLIIIMVIGSIYLLATSSLDMKNILLGLAIIWASLLPSLLYFQGIDQPPIPFFPLVGVFYAIFFGSPVFLTSLMPTRDGVFILYNKITVPFIDTSVLAIVLAALILLLAAFYGAKFKIFGQLKSLKIKGTENSTAVNLLFWLLAVVHFFYEFIPVLQTIPSLGQFAGPIIFVAMGGLFLQWNSGKLSNVQALVLAFIIVPLEIRIKGSEFLITPMLLLFLFMMLVLWRERKLKIVAGLVVASLCLISIYDLTSSLRSFPVQNVNMVKAISQFYVEGKDKIDLKNDRQIRIPFDRFVPLVHRISQVWVFQTVVQSTPDKSPHWLGETYKPLLTSFIPRVLYPGKPKEQTGYKFGRKYGLLDQYNEPTTSINMPWITEFYANFGLWGVLIGMSFCGLFLAFLDRVFNAARLSNVEFAMGTTLIFPLIYQESNFSVMTGSMLPLFVSLYLYFRFGPAIIERLFKLR
;
A
#
# COMPACT_ATOMS: atom_id res chain seq x y z
N MET A 1 27.63 -15.61 15.28
CA MET A 1 26.61 -16.58 15.74
C MET A 1 25.52 -15.81 16.49
N GLY A 2 24.28 -15.81 15.99
CA GLY A 2 23.19 -15.09 16.64
C GLY A 2 22.80 -15.79 17.95
N ARG A 3 22.63 -15.04 19.04
CA ARG A 3 22.13 -15.58 20.31
C ARG A 3 20.74 -16.19 20.07
N THR A 4 20.57 -17.43 20.49
CA THR A 4 19.29 -18.14 20.48
C THR A 4 18.77 -18.21 21.91
N VAL A 5 17.48 -17.94 22.09
CA VAL A 5 16.76 -18.06 23.37
C VAL A 5 15.65 -19.08 23.12
N PHE A 6 15.71 -20.24 23.80
CA PHE A 6 14.77 -21.36 23.59
C PHE A 6 14.59 -21.79 22.13
N GLY A 7 15.67 -21.86 21.33
CA GLY A 7 15.62 -22.23 19.91
C GLY A 7 15.11 -21.13 18.96
N LEU A 8 14.66 -19.98 19.50
CA LEU A 8 14.29 -18.80 18.72
C LEU A 8 15.47 -17.83 18.62
N LYS A 9 15.60 -17.12 17.50
CA LYS A 9 16.53 -15.99 17.41
C LYS A 9 16.10 -14.91 18.41
N SER A 10 17.05 -14.23 19.07
CA SER A 10 16.73 -13.20 20.08
C SER A 10 15.73 -12.13 19.61
N VAL A 11 15.79 -11.74 18.33
CA VAL A 11 14.83 -10.79 17.74
C VAL A 11 13.42 -11.34 17.75
N VAL A 12 13.23 -12.62 17.39
CA VAL A 12 11.93 -13.29 17.37
C VAL A 12 11.39 -13.46 18.79
N ALA A 13 12.24 -13.88 19.72
CA ALA A 13 11.86 -13.98 21.14
C ALA A 13 11.41 -12.61 21.69
N GLY A 14 12.13 -11.53 21.38
CA GLY A 14 11.76 -10.17 21.76
C GLY A 14 10.44 -9.71 21.16
N LEU A 15 10.21 -9.98 19.86
CA LEU A 15 8.93 -9.66 19.20
C LEU A 15 7.76 -10.42 19.83
N ILE A 16 7.93 -11.71 20.12
CA ILE A 16 6.89 -12.52 20.79
C ILE A 16 6.59 -11.96 22.18
N ILE A 17 7.61 -11.60 22.97
CA ILE A 17 7.41 -10.98 24.29
C ILE A 17 6.61 -9.67 24.16
N ILE A 18 6.97 -8.79 23.22
CA ILE A 18 6.23 -7.55 22.96
C ILE A 18 4.77 -7.84 22.59
N MET A 19 4.53 -8.81 21.70
CA MET A 19 3.19 -9.20 21.29
C MET A 19 2.37 -9.78 22.44
N VAL A 20 2.97 -10.59 23.32
CA VAL A 20 2.31 -11.12 24.53
C VAL A 20 1.97 -10.01 25.51
N ILE A 21 2.92 -9.12 25.83
CA ILE A 21 2.70 -7.98 26.73
C ILE A 21 1.60 -7.08 26.17
N GLY A 22 1.65 -6.75 24.88
CA GLY A 22 0.62 -5.97 24.20
C GLY A 22 -0.75 -6.66 24.24
N SER A 23 -0.80 -7.98 24.08
CA SER A 23 -2.05 -8.75 24.17
C SER A 23 -2.64 -8.69 25.59
N ILE A 24 -1.81 -8.83 26.63
CA ILE A 24 -2.23 -8.72 28.03
C ILE A 24 -2.76 -7.31 28.33
N TYR A 25 -2.05 -6.27 27.84
CA TYR A 25 -2.48 -4.89 28.00
C TYR A 25 -3.85 -4.65 27.34
N LEU A 26 -4.05 -5.12 26.10
CA LEU A 26 -5.32 -4.98 25.39
C LEU A 26 -6.44 -5.77 26.07
N LEU A 27 -6.15 -6.97 26.60
CA LEU A 27 -7.11 -7.74 27.40
C LEU A 27 -7.53 -7.00 28.68
N ALA A 28 -6.60 -6.28 29.33
CA ALA A 28 -6.85 -5.59 30.59
C ALA A 28 -7.54 -4.22 30.42
N THR A 29 -7.39 -3.56 29.27
CA THR A 29 -7.83 -2.18 29.05
C THR A 29 -9.02 -2.03 28.11
N SER A 30 -9.31 -3.04 27.29
CA SER A 30 -10.40 -3.00 26.33
C SER A 30 -11.76 -3.15 27.02
N SER A 31 -12.74 -2.33 26.63
CA SER A 31 -14.14 -2.42 27.07
C SER A 31 -15.00 -3.34 26.18
N LEU A 32 -14.39 -4.04 25.21
CA LEU A 32 -15.07 -4.91 24.26
C LEU A 32 -15.42 -6.28 24.87
N ASP A 33 -16.38 -6.98 24.26
CA ASP A 33 -16.66 -8.38 24.59
C ASP A 33 -15.42 -9.26 24.41
N MET A 34 -15.26 -10.25 25.29
CA MET A 34 -14.11 -11.15 25.33
C MET A 34 -13.90 -11.86 23.97
N LYS A 35 -14.98 -12.25 23.29
CA LYS A 35 -14.90 -12.90 21.97
C LYS A 35 -14.26 -11.97 20.94
N ASN A 36 -14.65 -10.69 20.93
CA ASN A 36 -14.11 -9.70 20.01
C ASN A 36 -12.64 -9.37 20.31
N ILE A 37 -12.26 -9.31 21.59
CA ILE A 37 -10.86 -9.13 21.99
C ILE A 37 -10.01 -10.30 21.48
N LEU A 38 -10.44 -11.54 21.76
CA LEU A 38 -9.70 -12.73 21.35
C LEU A 38 -9.58 -12.85 19.83
N LEU A 39 -10.65 -12.56 19.08
CA LEU A 39 -10.59 -12.55 17.61
C LEU A 39 -9.71 -11.42 17.06
N GLY A 40 -9.81 -10.21 17.62
CA GLY A 40 -8.95 -9.09 17.24
C GLY A 40 -7.46 -9.40 17.46
N LEU A 41 -7.12 -10.00 18.61
CA LEU A 41 -5.77 -10.48 18.89
C LEU A 41 -5.37 -11.60 17.92
N ALA A 42 -6.23 -12.58 17.67
CA ALA A 42 -5.95 -13.67 16.72
C ALA A 42 -5.66 -13.14 15.31
N ILE A 43 -6.39 -12.11 14.85
CA ILE A 43 -6.14 -11.42 13.58
C ILE A 43 -4.73 -10.78 13.58
N ILE A 44 -4.36 -10.06 14.64
CA ILE A 44 -3.02 -9.44 14.76
C ILE A 44 -1.92 -10.51 14.74
N TRP A 45 -2.07 -11.58 15.53
CA TRP A 45 -1.10 -12.65 15.63
C TRP A 45 -0.95 -13.42 14.31
N ALA A 46 -2.05 -13.78 13.66
CA ALA A 46 -2.03 -14.43 12.35
C ALA A 46 -1.37 -13.53 11.31
N SER A 47 -1.71 -12.24 11.30
CA SER A 47 -1.14 -11.26 10.38
C SER A 47 0.36 -11.03 10.58
N LEU A 48 0.87 -11.12 11.81
CA LEU A 48 2.30 -10.94 12.12
C LEU A 48 3.12 -12.23 12.05
N LEU A 49 2.49 -13.40 11.92
CA LEU A 49 3.17 -14.68 11.80
C LEU A 49 4.22 -14.69 10.66
N PRO A 50 3.94 -14.18 9.43
CA PRO A 50 4.96 -14.09 8.39
C PRO A 50 6.21 -13.31 8.78
N SER A 51 6.06 -12.24 9.57
CA SER A 51 7.20 -11.46 10.08
C SER A 51 8.05 -12.28 11.05
N LEU A 52 7.41 -13.04 11.96
CA LEU A 52 8.12 -13.94 12.86
C LEU A 52 8.90 -15.02 12.09
N LEU A 53 8.28 -15.64 11.08
CA LEU A 53 8.91 -16.64 10.22
C LEU A 53 10.10 -16.06 9.43
N TYR A 54 9.96 -14.84 8.92
CA TYR A 54 11.01 -14.13 8.20
C TYR A 54 12.23 -13.86 9.10
N PHE A 55 12.00 -13.28 10.29
CA PHE A 55 13.10 -12.99 11.22
C PHE A 55 13.72 -14.25 11.82
N GLN A 56 12.94 -15.33 11.98
CA GLN A 56 13.47 -16.65 12.36
C GLN A 56 14.38 -17.23 11.26
N GLY A 57 14.22 -16.80 10.00
CA GLY A 57 15.02 -17.26 8.86
C GLY A 57 14.45 -18.51 8.18
N ILE A 58 13.16 -18.82 8.40
CA ILE A 58 12.47 -19.94 7.75
C ILE A 58 12.18 -19.61 6.29
N ASP A 59 11.69 -18.40 6.03
CA ASP A 59 11.42 -17.88 4.70
C ASP A 59 11.96 -16.46 4.59
N GLN A 60 13.19 -16.33 4.08
CA GLN A 60 13.94 -15.07 4.10
C GLN A 60 14.35 -14.59 2.70
N PRO A 61 13.39 -14.22 1.83
CA PRO A 61 13.70 -13.57 0.56
C PRO A 61 14.38 -12.20 0.78
N PRO A 62 15.00 -11.61 -0.27
CA PRO A 62 15.72 -10.34 -0.18
C PRO A 62 14.96 -9.21 0.51
N ILE A 63 13.66 -9.08 0.22
CA ILE A 63 12.79 -8.13 0.91
C ILE A 63 11.66 -8.83 1.66
N PRO A 64 11.18 -8.28 2.78
CA PRO A 64 10.11 -8.85 3.58
C PRO A 64 8.73 -8.53 2.96
N PHE A 65 8.53 -8.87 1.68
CA PHE A 65 7.31 -8.54 0.93
C PHE A 65 6.04 -9.06 1.60
N PHE A 66 5.91 -10.39 1.76
CA PHE A 66 4.73 -10.99 2.40
C PHE A 66 4.62 -10.68 3.90
N PRO A 67 5.71 -10.61 4.69
CA PRO A 67 5.67 -10.02 6.03
C PRO A 67 5.01 -8.65 6.10
N LEU A 68 5.30 -7.75 5.15
CA LEU A 68 4.70 -6.43 5.12
C LEU A 68 3.23 -6.44 4.69
N VAL A 69 2.80 -7.39 3.85
CA VAL A 69 1.37 -7.67 3.61
C VAL A 69 0.69 -8.05 4.92
N GLY A 70 1.34 -8.90 5.73
CA GLY A 70 0.88 -9.22 7.08
C GLY A 70 0.76 -7.99 7.98
N VAL A 71 1.79 -7.12 8.01
CA VAL A 71 1.74 -5.85 8.76
C VAL A 71 0.57 -4.98 8.31
N PHE A 72 0.24 -4.93 7.02
CA PHE A 72 -0.95 -4.23 6.53
C PHE A 72 -2.23 -4.79 7.18
N TYR A 73 -2.47 -6.10 7.16
CA TYR A 73 -3.68 -6.65 7.79
C TYR A 73 -3.69 -6.46 9.31
N ALA A 74 -2.55 -6.50 9.98
CA ALA A 74 -2.45 -6.20 11.40
C ALA A 74 -2.87 -4.74 11.71
N ILE A 75 -2.43 -3.77 10.90
CA ILE A 75 -2.73 -2.34 11.09
C ILE A 75 -4.15 -1.97 10.65
N PHE A 76 -4.64 -2.55 9.55
CA PHE A 76 -5.88 -2.10 8.92
C PHE A 76 -7.11 -2.93 9.30
N PHE A 77 -6.91 -4.14 9.80
CA PHE A 77 -8.00 -5.04 10.21
C PHE A 77 -7.92 -5.51 11.67
N GLY A 78 -6.72 -5.69 12.21
CA GLY A 78 -6.52 -6.16 13.59
C GLY A 78 -6.56 -5.04 14.64
N SER A 79 -5.64 -4.08 14.55
CA SER A 79 -5.50 -3.02 15.54
C SER A 79 -6.73 -2.11 15.67
N PRO A 80 -7.49 -1.77 14.60
CA PRO A 80 -8.63 -0.86 14.74
C PRO A 80 -9.75 -1.41 15.64
N VAL A 81 -9.78 -2.74 15.85
CA VAL A 81 -10.70 -3.38 16.79
C VAL A 81 -10.60 -2.73 18.17
N PHE A 82 -9.40 -2.36 18.60
CA PHE A 82 -9.12 -1.80 19.92
C PHE A 82 -9.13 -0.27 19.97
N LEU A 83 -9.37 0.41 18.85
CA LEU A 83 -9.35 1.88 18.75
C LEU A 83 -10.75 2.49 18.79
N THR A 84 -11.75 1.71 19.19
CA THR A 84 -13.15 2.15 19.32
C THR A 84 -13.30 3.32 20.29
N SER A 85 -12.54 3.35 21.38
CA SER A 85 -12.55 4.45 22.36
C SER A 85 -12.10 5.81 21.80
N LEU A 86 -11.35 5.81 20.69
CA LEU A 86 -10.87 7.02 20.03
C LEU A 86 -11.83 7.55 18.96
N MET A 87 -12.91 6.82 18.67
CA MET A 87 -13.89 7.21 17.66
C MET A 87 -15.03 8.03 18.29
N PRO A 88 -15.47 9.13 17.64
CA PRO A 88 -16.61 9.89 18.12
C PRO A 88 -17.86 9.00 18.08
N THR A 89 -18.55 8.95 19.22
CA THR A 89 -19.85 8.27 19.36
C THR A 89 -20.96 9.31 19.38
N ARG A 90 -22.08 8.99 18.75
CA ARG A 90 -23.33 9.76 18.88
C ARG A 90 -24.40 8.79 19.36
N ASP A 91 -24.99 9.09 20.52
CA ASP A 91 -26.01 8.24 21.16
C ASP A 91 -25.53 6.78 21.35
N GLY A 92 -24.23 6.58 21.64
CA GLY A 92 -23.62 5.26 21.82
C GLY A 92 -23.22 4.53 20.53
N VAL A 93 -23.31 5.18 19.36
CA VAL A 93 -23.03 4.57 18.05
C VAL A 93 -21.86 5.27 17.33
N PHE A 94 -20.92 4.51 16.76
CA PHE A 94 -19.78 5.06 16.02
C PHE A 94 -20.22 5.70 14.72
N ILE A 95 -19.74 6.91 14.43
CA ILE A 95 -20.00 7.58 13.14
C ILE A 95 -18.80 7.37 12.22
N LEU A 96 -19.00 6.62 11.13
CA LEU A 96 -18.07 6.52 10.01
C LEU A 96 -18.54 7.45 8.86
N TYR A 97 -17.62 8.25 8.31
CA TYR A 97 -17.88 9.17 7.19
C TYR A 97 -19.15 10.03 7.34
N ASN A 98 -19.40 10.56 8.55
CA ASN A 98 -20.51 11.45 8.90
C ASN A 98 -21.95 10.92 8.74
N LYS A 99 -22.16 9.70 8.22
CA LYS A 99 -23.50 9.14 7.95
C LYS A 99 -23.69 7.68 8.36
N ILE A 100 -22.62 6.89 8.43
CA ILE A 100 -22.73 5.46 8.72
C ILE A 100 -22.57 5.24 10.22
N THR A 101 -23.62 4.76 10.83
CA THR A 101 -23.68 4.45 12.26
C THR A 101 -23.36 2.98 12.49
N VAL A 102 -22.19 2.68 13.04
CA VAL A 102 -21.77 1.32 13.38
C VAL A 102 -21.86 1.16 14.91
N PRO A 103 -22.81 0.39 15.46
CA PRO A 103 -23.06 0.36 16.92
C PRO A 103 -21.97 -0.38 17.70
N PHE A 104 -21.37 -1.42 17.11
CA PHE A 104 -20.29 -2.23 17.68
C PHE A 104 -19.63 -3.04 16.57
N ILE A 105 -18.46 -3.64 16.84
CA ILE A 105 -17.84 -4.58 15.90
C ILE A 105 -18.49 -5.96 16.05
N ASP A 106 -19.01 -6.49 14.95
CA ASP A 106 -19.67 -7.81 14.93
C ASP A 106 -18.63 -8.94 15.00
N THR A 107 -18.87 -9.89 15.92
CA THR A 107 -18.03 -11.07 16.11
C THR A 107 -17.92 -11.92 14.84
N SER A 108 -19.02 -12.04 14.08
CA SER A 108 -19.04 -12.80 12.82
C SER A 108 -18.14 -12.18 11.77
N VAL A 109 -18.08 -10.84 11.71
CA VAL A 109 -17.20 -10.10 10.80
C VAL A 109 -15.73 -10.39 11.14
N LEU A 110 -15.36 -10.33 12.41
CA LEU A 110 -14.00 -10.66 12.85
C LEU A 110 -13.63 -12.12 12.55
N ALA A 111 -14.57 -13.05 12.72
CA ALA A 111 -14.35 -14.45 12.36
C ALA A 111 -14.11 -14.64 10.85
N ILE A 112 -14.82 -13.91 10.00
CA ILE A 112 -14.61 -13.93 8.54
C ILE A 112 -13.22 -13.36 8.19
N VAL A 113 -12.81 -12.25 8.80
CA VAL A 113 -11.47 -11.67 8.62
C VAL A 113 -10.38 -12.66 9.03
N LEU A 114 -10.53 -13.31 10.18
CA LEU A 114 -9.57 -14.30 10.65
C LEU A 114 -9.48 -15.50 9.68
N ALA A 115 -10.63 -16.04 9.25
CA ALA A 115 -10.67 -17.15 8.29
C ALA A 115 -10.02 -16.78 6.95
N ALA A 116 -10.31 -15.57 6.44
CA ALA A 116 -9.69 -15.01 5.25
C ALA A 116 -8.16 -14.96 5.35
N LEU A 117 -7.64 -14.51 6.50
CA LEU A 117 -6.20 -14.42 6.73
C LEU A 117 -5.55 -15.80 6.84
N ILE A 118 -6.18 -16.74 7.54
CA ILE A 118 -5.67 -18.12 7.62
C ILE A 118 -5.58 -18.73 6.22
N LEU A 119 -6.60 -18.53 5.38
CA LEU A 119 -6.59 -19.01 3.99
C LEU A 119 -5.54 -18.32 3.13
N LEU A 120 -5.38 -17.00 3.26
CA LEU A 120 -4.32 -16.23 2.60
C LEU A 120 -2.93 -16.80 2.93
N LEU A 121 -2.66 -17.02 4.22
CA LEU A 121 -1.39 -17.55 4.73
C LEU A 121 -1.17 -18.99 4.27
N ALA A 122 -2.17 -19.85 4.41
CA ALA A 122 -2.10 -21.26 4.02
C ALA A 122 -1.87 -21.40 2.51
N ALA A 123 -2.61 -20.64 1.69
CA ALA A 123 -2.42 -20.63 0.25
C ALA A 123 -1.06 -20.07 -0.15
N PHE A 124 -0.59 -18.99 0.48
CA PHE A 124 0.72 -18.42 0.19
C PHE A 124 1.85 -19.41 0.47
N TYR A 125 1.95 -19.93 1.70
CA TYR A 125 3.04 -20.84 2.06
C TYR A 125 2.90 -22.20 1.37
N GLY A 126 1.68 -22.71 1.24
CA GLY A 126 1.39 -23.94 0.50
C GLY A 126 1.84 -23.83 -0.95
N ALA A 127 1.47 -22.74 -1.64
CA ALA A 127 1.85 -22.51 -3.02
C ALA A 127 3.35 -22.26 -3.17
N LYS A 128 3.93 -21.40 -2.33
CA LYS A 128 5.34 -21.02 -2.43
C LYS A 128 6.28 -22.23 -2.34
N PHE A 129 6.01 -23.14 -1.40
CA PHE A 129 6.87 -24.30 -1.19
C PHE A 129 6.50 -25.50 -2.06
N LYS A 130 5.20 -25.78 -2.28
CA LYS A 130 4.77 -26.98 -3.03
C LYS A 130 4.55 -26.74 -4.52
N ILE A 131 3.89 -25.64 -4.89
CA ILE A 131 3.48 -25.38 -6.29
C ILE A 131 4.61 -24.67 -7.04
N PHE A 132 5.15 -23.59 -6.47
CA PHE A 132 6.14 -22.74 -7.11
C PHE A 132 7.58 -22.98 -6.62
N GLY A 133 7.80 -24.02 -5.83
CA GLY A 133 9.13 -24.35 -5.27
C GLY A 133 10.21 -24.52 -6.34
N GLN A 134 9.83 -25.02 -7.52
CA GLN A 134 10.74 -25.22 -8.68
C GLN A 134 10.66 -24.10 -9.73
N LEU A 135 9.76 -23.12 -9.57
CA LEU A 135 9.62 -22.03 -10.52
C LEU A 135 10.92 -21.22 -10.55
N LYS A 136 11.41 -20.94 -11.77
CA LYS A 136 12.60 -20.12 -11.98
C LYS A 136 12.25 -18.65 -11.72
N SER A 137 13.16 -17.95 -11.05
CA SER A 137 13.04 -16.50 -10.86
C SER A 137 13.21 -15.77 -12.19
N LEU A 138 12.80 -14.50 -12.23
CA LEU A 138 13.04 -13.62 -13.34
C LEU A 138 14.53 -13.59 -13.72
N LYS A 139 14.81 -13.71 -15.03
CA LYS A 139 16.15 -13.54 -15.61
C LYS A 139 16.10 -12.69 -16.86
N ILE A 140 16.87 -11.61 -16.90
CA ILE A 140 17.03 -10.74 -18.08
C ILE A 140 18.48 -10.86 -18.55
N LYS A 141 18.70 -11.41 -19.75
CA LYS A 141 20.05 -11.48 -20.34
C LYS A 141 20.35 -10.19 -21.11
N GLY A 142 21.63 -9.86 -21.31
CA GLY A 142 22.03 -8.65 -22.02
C GLY A 142 22.19 -7.44 -21.12
N THR A 143 22.23 -7.62 -19.79
CA THR A 143 22.40 -6.53 -18.81
C THR A 143 23.78 -6.56 -18.15
N GLU A 144 24.79 -7.08 -18.85
CA GLU A 144 26.16 -7.25 -18.34
C GLU A 144 26.92 -5.91 -18.35
N ASN A 145 26.71 -5.09 -19.38
CA ASN A 145 27.34 -3.77 -19.50
C ASN A 145 26.69 -2.74 -18.56
N SER A 146 27.44 -2.34 -17.55
CA SER A 146 26.94 -1.46 -16.50
C SER A 146 26.69 -0.03 -16.99
N THR A 147 27.53 0.48 -17.91
CA THR A 147 27.36 1.83 -18.48
C THR A 147 26.06 1.92 -19.28
N ALA A 148 25.79 0.93 -20.14
CA ALA A 148 24.56 0.88 -20.92
C ALA A 148 23.32 0.81 -20.02
N VAL A 149 23.36 -0.05 -18.98
CA VAL A 149 22.28 -0.16 -18.00
C VAL A 149 22.07 1.15 -17.21
N ASN A 150 23.14 1.83 -16.81
CA ASN A 150 23.05 3.11 -16.10
C ASN A 150 22.37 4.19 -16.97
N LEU A 151 22.72 4.26 -18.25
CA LEU A 151 22.07 5.17 -19.21
C LEU A 151 20.58 4.88 -19.34
N LEU A 152 20.18 3.61 -19.35
CA LEU A 152 18.77 3.23 -19.37
C LEU A 152 18.03 3.66 -18.10
N PHE A 153 18.64 3.54 -16.91
CA PHE A 153 18.01 4.05 -15.69
C PHE A 153 17.86 5.58 -15.71
N TRP A 154 18.89 6.31 -16.17
CA TRP A 154 18.80 7.76 -16.34
C TRP A 154 17.72 8.15 -17.33
N LEU A 155 17.59 7.44 -18.45
CA LEU A 155 16.54 7.68 -19.43
C LEU A 155 15.14 7.47 -18.82
N LEU A 156 14.93 6.45 -17.98
CA LEU A 156 13.67 6.28 -17.26
C LEU A 156 13.36 7.46 -16.32
N ALA A 157 14.36 7.98 -15.60
CA ALA A 157 14.20 9.16 -14.75
C ALA A 157 13.84 10.41 -15.57
N VAL A 158 14.51 10.61 -16.72
CA VAL A 158 14.20 11.73 -17.63
C VAL A 158 12.78 11.60 -18.18
N VAL A 159 12.37 10.42 -18.65
CA VAL A 159 11.01 10.20 -19.18
C VAL A 159 9.95 10.48 -18.10
N HIS A 160 10.19 10.06 -16.85
CA HIS A 160 9.31 10.35 -15.74
C HIS A 160 9.15 11.86 -15.52
N PHE A 161 10.25 12.59 -15.34
CA PHE A 161 10.16 14.04 -15.09
C PHE A 161 9.63 14.80 -16.31
N PHE A 162 9.94 14.36 -17.52
CA PHE A 162 9.37 14.95 -18.73
C PHE A 162 7.84 14.83 -18.75
N TYR A 163 7.29 13.69 -18.31
CA TYR A 163 5.86 13.52 -18.10
C TYR A 163 5.30 14.43 -17.00
N GLU A 164 5.99 14.56 -15.87
CA GLU A 164 5.53 15.38 -14.73
C GLU A 164 5.56 16.89 -15.03
N PHE A 165 6.52 17.37 -15.84
CA PHE A 165 6.68 18.80 -16.13
C PHE A 165 5.96 19.29 -17.38
N ILE A 166 5.42 18.39 -18.22
CA ILE A 166 4.76 18.76 -19.47
C ILE A 166 3.28 18.41 -19.38
N PRO A 167 2.40 19.38 -19.08
CA PRO A 167 0.96 19.13 -18.87
C PRO A 167 0.27 18.44 -20.05
N VAL A 168 0.72 18.69 -21.28
CA VAL A 168 0.17 18.04 -22.49
C VAL A 168 0.31 16.51 -22.41
N LEU A 169 1.39 15.99 -21.82
CA LEU A 169 1.63 14.56 -21.70
C LEU A 169 0.71 13.90 -20.67
N GLN A 170 0.32 14.65 -19.63
CA GLN A 170 -0.60 14.19 -18.59
C GLN A 170 -2.02 13.97 -19.12
N THR A 171 -2.35 14.54 -20.28
CA THR A 171 -3.65 14.30 -20.94
C THR A 171 -3.78 12.88 -21.50
N ILE A 172 -2.66 12.13 -21.65
CA ILE A 172 -2.61 10.78 -22.21
C ILE A 172 -2.60 9.75 -21.06
N PRO A 173 -3.72 9.10 -20.72
CA PRO A 173 -3.80 8.31 -19.48
C PRO A 173 -2.89 7.07 -19.48
N SER A 174 -2.63 6.48 -20.66
CA SER A 174 -1.72 5.34 -20.78
C SER A 174 -0.27 5.72 -20.51
N LEU A 175 0.11 6.98 -20.74
CA LEU A 175 1.46 7.44 -20.48
C LEU A 175 1.69 7.57 -18.97
N GLY A 176 0.72 8.10 -18.22
CA GLY A 176 0.81 8.17 -16.75
C GLY A 176 0.91 6.80 -16.07
N GLN A 177 0.21 5.78 -16.58
CA GLN A 177 0.28 4.40 -16.06
C GLN A 177 1.68 3.78 -16.20
N PHE A 178 2.49 4.24 -17.17
CA PHE A 178 3.86 3.81 -17.36
C PHE A 178 4.87 4.76 -16.69
N ALA A 179 4.73 6.07 -16.93
CA ALA A 179 5.63 7.11 -16.47
C ALA A 179 5.65 7.26 -14.94
N GLY A 180 4.52 7.04 -14.26
CA GLY A 180 4.46 7.11 -12.81
C GLY A 180 5.37 6.05 -12.13
N PRO A 181 5.22 4.75 -12.42
CA PRO A 181 6.01 3.71 -11.75
C PRO A 181 7.50 3.64 -12.13
N ILE A 182 7.90 4.09 -13.32
CA ILE A 182 9.30 3.91 -13.79
C ILE A 182 10.34 4.68 -12.98
N ILE A 183 9.95 5.73 -12.23
CA ILE A 183 10.89 6.46 -11.37
C ILE A 183 11.42 5.59 -10.23
N PHE A 184 10.60 4.65 -9.71
CA PHE A 184 11.04 3.70 -8.70
C PHE A 184 12.12 2.77 -9.26
N VAL A 185 11.95 2.28 -10.49
CA VAL A 185 12.96 1.47 -11.19
C VAL A 185 14.25 2.25 -11.37
N ALA A 186 14.16 3.52 -11.81
CA ALA A 186 15.31 4.38 -12.02
C ALA A 186 16.06 4.65 -10.71
N MET A 187 15.37 5.12 -9.67
CA MET A 187 15.96 5.45 -8.37
C MET A 187 16.57 4.22 -7.69
N GLY A 188 15.81 3.12 -7.62
CA GLY A 188 16.30 1.86 -7.05
C GLY A 188 17.46 1.30 -7.86
N GLY A 189 17.35 1.29 -9.18
CA GLY A 189 18.40 0.81 -10.09
C GLY A 189 19.70 1.59 -9.96
N LEU A 190 19.65 2.92 -10.03
CA LEU A 190 20.83 3.79 -9.90
C LEU A 190 21.48 3.65 -8.51
N PHE A 191 20.67 3.64 -7.43
CA PHE A 191 21.20 3.42 -6.09
C PHE A 191 21.92 2.07 -5.97
N LEU A 192 21.34 1.00 -6.52
CA LEU A 192 21.95 -0.33 -6.48
C LEU A 192 23.21 -0.42 -7.33
N GLN A 193 23.25 0.24 -8.48
CA GLN A 193 24.46 0.34 -9.30
C GLN A 193 25.58 1.08 -8.54
N TRP A 194 25.25 2.20 -7.89
CA TRP A 194 26.20 2.92 -7.03
C TRP A 194 26.70 2.09 -5.87
N ASN A 195 25.82 1.45 -5.11
CA ASN A 195 26.21 0.61 -3.97
C ASN A 195 27.06 -0.60 -4.41
N SER A 196 26.94 -1.04 -5.67
CA SER A 196 27.77 -2.09 -6.26
C SER A 196 29.07 -1.60 -6.93
N GLY A 197 29.40 -0.30 -6.84
CA GLY A 197 30.61 0.29 -7.44
C GLY A 197 30.55 0.47 -8.96
N LYS A 198 29.36 0.35 -9.55
CA LYS A 198 29.13 0.40 -11.01
C LYS A 198 28.60 1.76 -11.50
N LEU A 199 28.36 2.70 -10.59
CA LEU A 199 27.92 4.07 -10.89
C LEU A 199 28.94 5.05 -10.32
N SER A 200 29.24 6.14 -11.05
CA SER A 200 30.17 7.15 -10.57
C SER A 200 29.59 7.96 -9.40
N ASN A 201 30.45 8.49 -8.53
CA ASN A 201 30.02 9.33 -7.41
C ASN A 201 29.30 10.61 -7.86
N VAL A 202 29.66 11.17 -9.01
CA VAL A 202 28.97 12.33 -9.58
C VAL A 202 27.51 11.98 -9.89
N GLN A 203 27.26 10.84 -10.54
CA GLN A 203 25.91 10.38 -10.83
C GLN A 203 25.12 10.08 -9.53
N ALA A 204 25.78 9.53 -8.51
CA ALA A 204 25.17 9.32 -7.20
C ALA A 204 24.78 10.63 -6.51
N LEU A 205 25.61 11.68 -6.63
CA LEU A 205 25.28 13.02 -6.12
C LEU A 205 24.08 13.62 -6.86
N VAL A 206 24.00 13.47 -8.19
CA VAL A 206 22.82 13.89 -8.97
C VAL A 206 21.56 13.13 -8.50
N LEU A 207 21.66 11.82 -8.28
CA LEU A 207 20.54 11.04 -7.75
C LEU A 207 20.09 11.57 -6.38
N ALA A 208 21.03 11.78 -5.45
CA ALA A 208 20.73 12.16 -4.07
C ALA A 208 20.25 13.60 -3.90
N PHE A 209 20.80 14.55 -4.67
CA PHE A 209 20.56 15.98 -4.49
C PHE A 209 19.66 16.62 -5.55
N ILE A 210 19.38 15.92 -6.66
CA ILE A 210 18.48 16.42 -7.71
C ILE A 210 17.27 15.52 -7.82
N ILE A 211 17.46 14.24 -8.16
CA ILE A 211 16.35 13.32 -8.47
C ILE A 211 15.46 13.06 -7.25
N VAL A 212 16.06 12.66 -6.12
CA VAL A 212 15.31 12.34 -4.89
C VAL A 212 14.55 13.57 -4.36
N PRO A 213 15.16 14.77 -4.19
CA PRO A 213 14.44 15.95 -3.73
C PRO A 213 13.36 16.41 -4.69
N LEU A 214 13.58 16.27 -6.01
CA LEU A 214 12.57 16.62 -7.01
C LEU A 214 11.34 15.73 -6.91
N GLU A 215 11.53 14.42 -6.72
CA GLU A 215 10.45 13.47 -6.52
C GLU A 215 9.68 13.75 -5.22
N ILE A 216 10.40 14.06 -4.14
CA ILE A 216 9.78 14.49 -2.87
C ILE A 216 8.98 15.79 -3.07
N ARG A 217 9.45 16.73 -3.88
CA ARG A 217 8.70 17.96 -4.14
C ARG A 217 7.42 17.68 -4.93
N ILE A 218 7.49 16.85 -5.98
CA ILE A 218 6.33 16.50 -6.82
C ILE A 218 5.27 15.81 -5.97
N LYS A 219 5.61 14.67 -5.35
CA LYS A 219 4.66 13.93 -4.51
C LYS A 219 4.14 14.74 -3.31
N GLY A 220 4.89 15.74 -2.85
CA GLY A 220 4.57 16.54 -1.67
C GLY A 220 3.60 17.69 -1.97
N SER A 221 3.63 18.17 -3.21
CA SER A 221 2.81 19.30 -3.67
C SER A 221 1.31 19.05 -3.66
N GLU A 222 0.88 17.79 -3.73
CA GLU A 222 -0.54 17.40 -3.67
C GLU A 222 -1.08 17.31 -2.23
N PHE A 223 -0.23 17.49 -1.22
CA PHE A 223 -0.54 17.26 0.19
C PHE A 223 -1.15 15.87 0.49
N LEU A 224 -0.90 14.90 -0.41
CA LEU A 224 -1.26 13.51 -0.23
C LEU A 224 -0.12 12.77 0.47
N ILE A 225 -0.45 12.08 1.56
CA ILE A 225 0.54 11.33 2.34
C ILE A 225 0.82 9.95 1.72
N THR A 226 -0.14 9.33 1.03
CA THR A 226 0.04 7.98 0.45
C THR A 226 1.21 7.92 -0.55
N PRO A 227 1.32 8.83 -1.55
CA PRO A 227 2.43 8.79 -2.51
C PRO A 227 3.80 8.89 -1.82
N MET A 228 3.91 9.72 -0.77
CA MET A 228 5.12 9.83 0.04
C MET A 228 5.47 8.56 0.79
N LEU A 229 4.48 7.97 1.47
CA LEU A 229 4.68 6.72 2.19
C LEU A 229 5.07 5.58 1.24
N LEU A 230 4.50 5.53 0.03
CA LEU A 230 4.89 4.56 -1.00
C LEU A 230 6.33 4.78 -1.49
N LEU A 231 6.77 6.04 -1.65
CA LEU A 231 8.15 6.36 -1.96
C LEU A 231 9.10 5.89 -0.85
N PHE A 232 8.78 6.20 0.40
CA PHE A 232 9.59 5.76 1.54
C PHE A 232 9.61 4.24 1.66
N LEU A 233 8.46 3.58 1.50
CA LEU A 233 8.36 2.13 1.49
C LEU A 233 9.25 1.52 0.41
N PHE A 234 9.17 2.01 -0.84
CA PHE A 234 10.02 1.51 -1.92
C PHE A 234 11.52 1.66 -1.58
N MET A 235 11.93 2.83 -1.11
CA MET A 235 13.32 3.07 -0.72
C MET A 235 13.76 2.19 0.47
N MET A 236 12.89 1.97 1.45
CA MET A 236 13.15 1.03 2.55
C MET A 236 13.42 -0.38 2.02
N LEU A 237 12.64 -0.87 1.05
CA LEU A 237 12.82 -2.19 0.48
C LEU A 237 14.17 -2.33 -0.25
N VAL A 238 14.56 -1.32 -1.03
CA VAL A 238 15.87 -1.27 -1.70
C VAL A 238 17.01 -1.26 -0.68
N LEU A 239 16.91 -0.42 0.35
CA LEU A 239 17.90 -0.32 1.44
C LEU A 239 17.94 -1.58 2.32
N TRP A 240 16.81 -2.26 2.48
CA TRP A 240 16.69 -3.51 3.21
C TRP A 240 17.50 -4.62 2.54
N ARG A 241 17.38 -4.78 1.21
CA ARG A 241 18.20 -5.74 0.43
C ARG A 241 19.68 -5.52 0.67
N GLU A 242 20.13 -4.26 0.62
CA GLU A 242 21.54 -3.88 0.81
C GLU A 242 21.95 -3.78 2.30
N ARG A 243 21.09 -4.24 3.22
CA ARG A 243 21.31 -4.28 4.68
C ARG A 243 21.65 -2.94 5.30
N LYS A 244 21.18 -1.82 4.72
CA LYS A 244 21.38 -0.45 5.24
C LYS A 244 20.34 -0.11 6.32
N LEU A 245 20.23 -0.95 7.35
CA LEU A 245 19.14 -0.93 8.33
C LEU A 245 19.02 0.36 9.14
N LYS A 246 20.13 1.09 9.35
CA LYS A 246 20.10 2.41 10.03
C LYS A 246 19.30 3.45 9.23
N ILE A 247 19.47 3.45 7.90
CA ILE A 247 18.74 4.38 7.01
C ILE A 247 17.27 3.95 6.92
N VAL A 248 17.01 2.63 6.85
CA VAL A 248 15.63 2.10 6.93
C VAL A 248 14.94 2.59 8.20
N ALA A 249 15.59 2.50 9.36
CA ALA A 249 15.04 2.99 10.62
C ALA A 249 14.75 4.51 10.56
N GLY A 250 15.64 5.30 9.97
CA GLY A 250 15.41 6.74 9.74
C GLY A 250 14.19 7.02 8.87
N LEU A 251 14.00 6.26 7.78
CA LEU A 251 12.81 6.38 6.93
C LEU A 251 11.53 5.93 7.66
N VAL A 252 11.61 4.92 8.55
CA VAL A 252 10.47 4.49 9.37
C VAL A 252 10.06 5.62 10.30
N VAL A 253 11.01 6.26 10.98
CA VAL A 253 10.75 7.45 11.81
C VAL A 253 10.15 8.58 10.97
N ALA A 254 10.72 8.87 9.79
CA ALA A 254 10.17 9.90 8.89
C ALA A 254 8.73 9.59 8.45
N SER A 255 8.42 8.31 8.18
CA SER A 255 7.06 7.86 7.85
C SER A 255 6.09 8.07 9.02
N LEU A 256 6.52 7.76 10.24
CA LEU A 256 5.72 8.00 11.46
C LEU A 256 5.50 9.50 11.69
N CYS A 257 6.53 10.33 11.52
CA CYS A 257 6.38 11.79 11.60
C CYS A 257 5.37 12.32 10.57
N LEU A 258 5.43 11.81 9.33
CA LEU A 258 4.49 12.18 8.27
C LEU A 258 3.05 11.77 8.61
N ILE A 259 2.87 10.58 9.20
CA ILE A 259 1.56 10.10 9.67
C ILE A 259 1.03 10.99 10.80
N SER A 260 1.89 11.41 11.74
CA SER A 260 1.50 12.27 12.86
C SER A 260 1.00 13.65 12.42
N ILE A 261 1.42 14.13 11.25
CA ILE A 261 0.94 15.40 10.66
C ILE A 261 -0.21 15.22 9.66
N TYR A 262 -0.82 14.03 9.60
CA TYR A 262 -1.90 13.72 8.66
C TYR A 262 -3.08 14.70 8.78
N ASP A 263 -3.50 15.03 9.99
CA ASP A 263 -4.59 15.97 10.25
C ASP A 263 -4.34 17.35 9.63
N LEU A 264 -3.10 17.83 9.71
CA LEU A 264 -2.70 19.10 9.12
C LEU A 264 -2.84 19.05 7.60
N THR A 265 -2.27 18.03 6.96
CA THR A 265 -2.37 17.87 5.50
C THR A 265 -3.82 17.69 5.01
N SER A 266 -4.66 17.03 5.81
CA SER A 266 -6.10 16.89 5.50
C SER A 266 -6.83 18.22 5.59
N SER A 267 -6.50 19.05 6.58
CA SER A 267 -7.12 20.36 6.77
C SER A 267 -6.67 21.34 5.68
N LEU A 268 -5.38 21.34 5.34
CA LEU A 268 -4.82 22.18 4.26
C LEU A 268 -5.50 21.93 2.91
N ARG A 269 -5.89 20.68 2.61
CA ARG A 269 -6.61 20.32 1.38
C ARG A 269 -8.04 20.87 1.29
N SER A 270 -8.62 21.26 2.42
CA SER A 270 -9.99 21.82 2.45
C SER A 270 -10.04 23.33 2.20
N PHE A 271 -8.90 24.03 2.23
CA PHE A 271 -8.85 25.45 1.93
C PHE A 271 -8.83 25.68 0.40
N PRO A 272 -9.66 26.60 -0.12
CA PRO A 272 -9.63 26.96 -1.53
C PRO A 272 -8.26 27.54 -1.93
N VAL A 273 -7.74 27.09 -3.06
CA VAL A 273 -6.35 27.24 -3.56
C VAL A 273 -5.89 28.69 -3.75
N GLN A 274 -6.80 29.68 -3.69
CA GLN A 274 -6.45 31.07 -3.91
C GLN A 274 -5.96 31.74 -2.60
N ASN A 275 -4.63 31.93 -2.50
CA ASN A 275 -3.93 32.76 -1.51
C ASN A 275 -3.84 32.22 -0.07
N VAL A 276 -3.49 30.95 0.09
CA VAL A 276 -3.15 30.41 1.42
C VAL A 276 -1.68 30.69 1.73
N ASN A 277 -1.40 31.68 2.58
CA ASN A 277 -0.08 31.81 3.21
C ASN A 277 0.11 30.62 4.16
N MET A 278 1.00 29.70 3.81
CA MET A 278 1.19 28.40 4.47
C MET A 278 1.49 28.54 5.97
N VAL A 279 2.23 29.58 6.36
CA VAL A 279 2.51 29.91 7.76
C VAL A 279 1.24 30.32 8.50
N LYS A 280 0.35 31.07 7.84
CA LYS A 280 -0.94 31.49 8.38
C LYS A 280 -1.94 30.33 8.49
N ALA A 281 -1.93 29.40 7.55
CA ALA A 281 -2.79 28.20 7.62
C ALA A 281 -2.33 27.22 8.70
N ILE A 282 -1.02 27.04 8.86
CA ILE A 282 -0.45 26.25 9.96
C ILE A 282 -0.73 26.95 11.30
N SER A 283 -0.55 28.27 11.40
CA SER A 283 -0.85 28.98 12.64
C SER A 283 -2.35 28.97 12.97
N GLN A 284 -3.23 29.15 12.00
CA GLN A 284 -4.69 29.00 12.19
C GLN A 284 -5.07 27.59 12.64
N PHE A 285 -4.47 26.54 12.05
CA PHE A 285 -4.69 25.16 12.49
C PHE A 285 -4.27 24.93 13.95
N TYR A 286 -3.21 25.56 14.43
CA TYR A 286 -2.75 25.46 15.82
C TYR A 286 -3.50 26.39 16.80
N VAL A 287 -4.04 27.51 16.33
CA VAL A 287 -4.70 28.55 17.17
C VAL A 287 -6.21 28.32 17.31
N GLU A 288 -6.92 27.86 16.28
CA GLU A 288 -8.39 27.78 16.26
C GLU A 288 -9.01 26.49 16.83
N GLY A 289 -8.21 25.58 17.38
CA GLY A 289 -8.69 24.56 18.33
C GLY A 289 -10.06 23.93 18.02
N LYS A 290 -10.15 23.16 16.93
CA LYS A 290 -10.94 21.92 16.77
C LYS A 290 -12.36 21.81 17.39
N ASP A 291 -13.23 22.78 17.18
CA ASP A 291 -14.69 22.56 17.29
C ASP A 291 -15.37 22.75 15.93
N LYS A 292 -15.81 21.65 15.31
CA LYS A 292 -16.87 21.76 14.30
C LYS A 292 -18.18 21.96 15.05
N ILE A 293 -18.74 23.17 14.95
CA ILE A 293 -20.09 23.46 15.40
C ILE A 293 -21.03 22.90 14.33
N ASP A 294 -21.64 21.75 14.60
CA ASP A 294 -22.73 21.24 13.75
C ASP A 294 -24.04 21.83 14.26
N LEU A 295 -24.65 22.73 13.47
CA LEU A 295 -25.94 23.35 13.78
C LEU A 295 -27.05 22.40 13.35
N LYS A 296 -27.55 21.60 14.30
CA LYS A 296 -28.81 20.86 14.14
C LYS A 296 -29.78 21.26 15.26
N ASN A 297 -30.93 21.82 14.88
CA ASN A 297 -32.02 22.23 15.77
C ASN A 297 -31.61 23.19 16.90
N ASP A 298 -30.98 24.33 16.57
CA ASP A 298 -30.61 25.40 17.52
C ASP A 298 -29.79 24.98 18.76
N ARG A 299 -29.24 23.76 18.76
CA ARG A 299 -28.31 23.28 19.78
C ARG A 299 -26.93 23.15 19.17
N GLN A 300 -26.00 23.96 19.66
CA GLN A 300 -24.58 23.83 19.34
C GLN A 300 -24.05 22.54 19.97
N ILE A 301 -23.82 21.52 19.15
CA ILE A 301 -23.07 20.33 19.59
C ILE A 301 -21.61 20.58 19.22
N ARG A 302 -20.80 20.89 20.23
CA ARG A 302 -19.34 20.82 20.11
C ARG A 302 -18.95 19.35 20.01
N ILE A 303 -18.50 18.92 18.83
CA ILE A 303 -17.84 17.64 18.69
C ILE A 303 -16.35 17.91 18.90
N PRO A 304 -15.75 17.53 20.05
CA PRO A 304 -14.32 17.66 20.26
C PRO A 304 -13.63 16.80 19.20
N PHE A 305 -13.00 17.45 18.23
CA PHE A 305 -12.34 16.75 17.14
C PHE A 305 -10.98 16.29 17.68
N ASP A 306 -10.83 15.04 18.10
CA ASP A 306 -9.55 14.54 18.62
C ASP A 306 -8.50 14.44 17.49
N ARG A 307 -7.20 14.63 17.80
CA ARG A 307 -6.05 14.56 16.88
C ARG A 307 -5.83 13.20 16.23
N PHE A 308 -6.53 12.18 16.71
CA PHE A 308 -6.39 10.82 16.21
C PHE A 308 -7.57 10.36 15.33
N VAL A 309 -8.73 11.04 15.37
CA VAL A 309 -9.94 10.59 14.66
C VAL A 309 -9.71 10.37 13.16
N PRO A 310 -9.10 11.30 12.39
CA PRO A 310 -8.89 11.10 10.95
C PRO A 310 -7.91 9.97 10.64
N LEU A 311 -6.91 9.76 11.51
CA LEU A 311 -5.96 8.66 11.39
C LEU A 311 -6.63 7.32 11.64
N VAL A 312 -7.43 7.21 12.71
CA VAL A 312 -8.18 5.99 13.03
C VAL A 312 -9.14 5.69 11.87
N HIS A 313 -9.89 6.67 11.34
CA HIS A 313 -10.75 6.45 10.16
C HIS A 313 -10.01 5.85 8.97
N ARG A 314 -8.78 6.30 8.74
CA ARG A 314 -7.96 5.86 7.60
C ARG A 314 -7.48 4.42 7.74
N ILE A 315 -7.14 3.99 8.96
CA ILE A 315 -6.70 2.62 9.21
C ILE A 315 -7.85 1.65 9.49
N SER A 316 -9.07 2.13 9.74
CA SER A 316 -10.20 1.29 10.13
C SER A 316 -10.94 0.57 8.99
N GLN A 317 -10.22 -0.22 8.20
CA GLN A 317 -10.80 -0.96 7.08
C GLN A 317 -11.72 -2.10 7.53
N VAL A 318 -11.54 -2.61 8.75
CA VAL A 318 -12.47 -3.58 9.35
C VAL A 318 -13.90 -3.01 9.49
N TRP A 319 -14.06 -1.71 9.74
CA TRP A 319 -15.39 -1.09 9.85
C TRP A 319 -16.03 -0.84 8.49
N VAL A 320 -15.22 -0.52 7.47
CA VAL A 320 -15.68 -0.50 6.07
C VAL A 320 -16.18 -1.88 5.66
N PHE A 321 -15.40 -2.93 5.98
CA PHE A 321 -15.78 -4.31 5.73
C PHE A 321 -17.09 -4.69 6.42
N GLN A 322 -17.24 -4.36 7.71
CA GLN A 322 -18.49 -4.60 8.44
C GLN A 322 -19.68 -3.91 7.79
N THR A 323 -19.53 -2.65 7.35
CA THR A 323 -20.61 -1.91 6.68
C THR A 323 -21.10 -2.65 5.44
N VAL A 324 -20.16 -3.24 4.69
CA VAL A 324 -20.47 -4.05 3.51
C VAL A 324 -21.18 -5.34 3.88
N VAL A 325 -20.70 -6.05 4.91
CA VAL A 325 -21.33 -7.30 5.41
C VAL A 325 -22.76 -7.04 5.88
N GLN A 326 -22.99 -5.98 6.64
CA GLN A 326 -24.32 -5.64 7.18
C GLN A 326 -25.30 -5.10 6.12
N SER A 327 -24.77 -4.62 5.00
CA SER A 327 -25.60 -4.08 3.91
C SER A 327 -25.86 -5.09 2.80
N THR A 328 -25.06 -6.16 2.68
CA THR A 328 -25.10 -7.11 1.57
C THR A 328 -25.58 -8.48 2.07
N PRO A 329 -26.53 -9.16 1.42
CA PRO A 329 -27.13 -8.82 0.12
C PRO A 329 -28.39 -7.94 0.21
N ASP A 330 -29.00 -7.81 1.39
CA ASP A 330 -30.38 -7.33 1.52
C ASP A 330 -30.58 -5.87 1.10
N LYS A 331 -29.74 -4.95 1.59
CA LYS A 331 -29.82 -3.51 1.25
C LYS A 331 -29.08 -3.18 -0.03
N SER A 332 -27.98 -3.88 -0.27
CA SER A 332 -27.08 -3.68 -1.40
C SER A 332 -26.79 -5.04 -2.02
N PRO A 333 -27.39 -5.36 -3.19
CA PRO A 333 -27.15 -6.63 -3.86
C PRO A 333 -25.66 -6.84 -4.18
N HIS A 334 -25.26 -8.10 -4.30
CA HIS A 334 -23.92 -8.46 -4.73
C HIS A 334 -23.53 -7.80 -6.05
N TRP A 335 -22.25 -7.49 -6.21
CA TRP A 335 -21.70 -6.91 -7.44
C TRP A 335 -21.47 -7.95 -8.54
N LEU A 336 -21.50 -9.24 -8.22
CA LEU A 336 -21.44 -10.34 -9.20
C LEU A 336 -20.26 -10.24 -10.18
N GLY A 337 -19.12 -9.71 -9.72
CA GLY A 337 -17.89 -9.59 -10.49
C GLY A 337 -17.72 -8.29 -11.27
N GLU A 338 -18.66 -7.34 -11.17
CA GLU A 338 -18.58 -6.03 -11.84
C GLU A 338 -17.26 -5.29 -11.54
N THR A 339 -16.73 -5.42 -10.33
CA THR A 339 -15.47 -4.75 -9.93
C THR A 339 -14.24 -5.31 -10.65
N TYR A 340 -14.33 -6.52 -11.21
CA TYR A 340 -13.23 -7.17 -11.91
C TYR A 340 -13.26 -6.96 -13.43
N LYS A 341 -14.38 -6.50 -14.00
CA LYS A 341 -14.48 -6.20 -15.45
C LYS A 341 -13.36 -5.31 -15.98
N PRO A 342 -12.87 -4.28 -15.24
CA PRO A 342 -11.76 -3.45 -15.71
C PRO A 342 -10.48 -4.25 -16.01
N LEU A 343 -10.21 -5.37 -15.33
CA LEU A 343 -9.06 -6.24 -15.58
C LEU A 343 -9.04 -6.82 -17.01
N LEU A 344 -10.22 -7.11 -17.57
CA LEU A 344 -10.34 -7.69 -18.92
C LEU A 344 -9.86 -6.74 -20.01
N THR A 345 -9.79 -5.44 -19.70
CA THR A 345 -9.38 -4.40 -20.66
C THR A 345 -8.17 -3.61 -20.17
N SER A 346 -7.72 -3.79 -18.92
CA SER A 346 -6.72 -2.95 -18.27
C SER A 346 -5.39 -2.93 -19.03
N PHE A 347 -5.02 -4.06 -19.64
CA PHE A 347 -3.79 -4.23 -20.40
C PHE A 347 -3.81 -3.60 -21.80
N ILE A 348 -4.99 -3.20 -22.31
CA ILE A 348 -5.13 -2.58 -23.63
C ILE A 348 -4.89 -1.06 -23.50
N PRO A 349 -3.88 -0.49 -24.18
CA PRO A 349 -3.65 0.96 -24.19
C PRO A 349 -4.85 1.72 -24.78
N ARG A 350 -5.12 2.93 -24.27
CA ARG A 350 -6.24 3.77 -24.76
C ARG A 350 -6.11 4.17 -26.23
N VAL A 351 -4.89 4.17 -26.78
CA VAL A 351 -4.66 4.41 -28.21
C VAL A 351 -5.29 3.29 -29.06
N LEU A 352 -5.25 2.04 -28.59
CA LEU A 352 -5.86 0.89 -29.26
C LEU A 352 -7.35 0.72 -28.91
N TYR A 353 -7.76 1.17 -27.73
CA TYR A 353 -9.17 1.18 -27.31
C TYR A 353 -9.59 2.55 -26.73
N PRO A 354 -9.95 3.52 -27.58
CA PRO A 354 -10.31 4.88 -27.14
C PRO A 354 -11.52 4.91 -26.20
N GLY A 355 -12.54 4.09 -26.48
CA GLY A 355 -13.76 3.95 -25.68
C GLY A 355 -13.61 3.12 -24.40
N LYS A 356 -12.38 2.74 -24.00
CA LYS A 356 -12.13 1.92 -22.83
C LYS A 356 -12.81 2.52 -21.58
N PRO A 357 -13.61 1.71 -20.85
CA PRO A 357 -14.28 2.15 -19.63
C PRO A 357 -13.29 2.78 -18.64
N LYS A 358 -13.71 3.86 -17.98
CA LYS A 358 -12.94 4.45 -16.89
C LYS A 358 -13.08 3.57 -15.65
N GLU A 359 -11.96 3.37 -14.96
CA GLU A 359 -11.96 2.74 -13.64
C GLU A 359 -12.62 3.70 -12.64
N GLN A 360 -13.79 3.32 -12.13
CA GLN A 360 -14.62 4.12 -11.23
C GLN A 360 -15.15 3.28 -10.06
N THR A 361 -14.55 2.12 -9.80
CA THR A 361 -15.03 1.18 -8.77
C THR A 361 -15.09 1.85 -7.40
N GLY A 362 -14.07 2.59 -6.97
CA GLY A 362 -14.06 3.27 -5.67
C GLY A 362 -15.15 4.35 -5.51
N TYR A 363 -15.49 5.07 -6.58
CA TYR A 363 -16.62 6.03 -6.56
C TYR A 363 -17.96 5.30 -6.44
N LYS A 364 -18.19 4.30 -7.31
CA LYS A 364 -19.41 3.48 -7.31
C LYS A 364 -19.59 2.75 -5.97
N PHE A 365 -18.50 2.24 -5.40
CA PHE A 365 -18.46 1.61 -4.08
C PHE A 365 -18.89 2.58 -3.00
N GLY A 366 -18.26 3.76 -2.95
CA GLY A 366 -18.58 4.77 -1.96
C GLY A 366 -20.04 5.22 -2.02
N ARG A 367 -20.60 5.37 -3.23
CA ARG A 367 -22.01 5.73 -3.44
C ARG A 367 -22.97 4.61 -3.02
N LYS A 368 -22.68 3.36 -3.41
CA LYS A 368 -23.56 2.21 -3.15
C LYS A 368 -23.72 1.92 -1.65
N TYR A 369 -22.64 2.06 -0.89
CA TYR A 369 -22.64 1.80 0.56
C TYR A 369 -22.80 3.07 1.41
N GLY A 370 -23.11 4.23 0.80
CA GLY A 370 -23.36 5.48 1.53
C GLY A 370 -22.12 6.10 2.20
N LEU A 371 -20.91 5.69 1.79
CA LEU A 371 -19.63 6.24 2.26
C LEU A 371 -19.30 7.58 1.57
N LEU A 372 -19.93 7.86 0.42
CA LEU A 372 -19.88 9.13 -0.29
C LEU A 372 -21.28 9.75 -0.36
N ASP A 373 -21.34 11.07 -0.25
CA ASP A 373 -22.57 11.83 -0.40
C ASP A 373 -23.02 11.90 -1.87
N GLN A 374 -24.30 12.19 -2.09
CA GLN A 374 -24.89 12.39 -3.40
C GLN A 374 -24.25 13.55 -4.18
N TYR A 375 -23.69 14.52 -3.46
CA TYR A 375 -23.01 15.69 -4.00
C TYR A 375 -21.53 15.44 -4.34
N ASN A 376 -20.96 14.28 -3.96
CA ASN A 376 -19.59 13.97 -4.32
C ASN A 376 -19.46 13.67 -5.82
N GLU A 377 -18.50 14.34 -6.45
CA GLU A 377 -18.15 14.12 -7.86
C GLU A 377 -17.49 12.75 -8.09
N PRO A 378 -17.55 12.20 -9.33
CA PRO A 378 -16.88 10.96 -9.71
C PRO A 378 -15.35 10.94 -9.54
N THR A 379 -14.75 12.08 -9.21
CA THR A 379 -13.32 12.26 -8.89
C THR A 379 -13.00 11.85 -7.45
N THR A 380 -14.01 11.76 -6.57
CA THR A 380 -13.86 11.30 -5.19
C THR A 380 -14.09 9.79 -5.12
N SER A 381 -13.12 9.04 -4.61
CA SER A 381 -13.22 7.58 -4.48
C SER A 381 -12.99 7.12 -3.05
N ILE A 382 -13.72 6.09 -2.63
CA ILE A 382 -13.42 5.35 -1.39
C ILE A 382 -12.70 4.06 -1.77
N ASN A 383 -11.63 3.78 -1.03
CA ASN A 383 -10.85 2.58 -1.18
C ASN A 383 -11.67 1.34 -0.79
N MET A 384 -11.48 0.26 -1.54
CA MET A 384 -12.21 -0.99 -1.37
C MET A 384 -11.19 -2.13 -1.23
N PRO A 385 -10.73 -2.43 0.00
CA PRO A 385 -9.72 -3.46 0.24
C PRO A 385 -10.18 -4.83 -0.28
N TRP A 386 -9.24 -5.71 -0.62
CA TRP A 386 -9.53 -6.97 -1.32
C TRP A 386 -10.56 -7.85 -0.59
N ILE A 387 -10.44 -8.02 0.72
CA ILE A 387 -11.41 -8.78 1.52
C ILE A 387 -12.83 -8.21 1.41
N THR A 388 -12.93 -6.87 1.36
CA THR A 388 -14.20 -6.15 1.21
C THR A 388 -14.75 -6.30 -0.20
N GLU A 389 -13.88 -6.20 -1.21
CA GLU A 389 -14.24 -6.41 -2.60
C GLU A 389 -14.79 -7.82 -2.86
N PHE A 390 -14.12 -8.85 -2.33
CA PHE A 390 -14.57 -10.23 -2.49
C PHE A 390 -15.95 -10.48 -1.86
N TYR A 391 -16.20 -9.93 -0.66
CA TYR A 391 -17.52 -10.05 -0.03
C TYR A 391 -18.60 -9.28 -0.78
N ALA A 392 -18.32 -8.04 -1.21
CA ALA A 392 -19.26 -7.25 -1.97
C ALA A 392 -19.67 -7.95 -3.28
N ASN A 393 -18.74 -8.68 -3.93
CA ASN A 393 -19.03 -9.40 -5.15
C ASN A 393 -19.73 -10.74 -4.94
N PHE A 394 -19.31 -11.55 -3.97
CA PHE A 394 -19.74 -12.95 -3.86
C PHE A 394 -19.96 -13.45 -2.42
N GLY A 395 -20.08 -12.54 -1.45
CA GLY A 395 -20.34 -12.85 -0.05
C GLY A 395 -19.22 -13.66 0.61
N LEU A 396 -19.58 -14.54 1.55
CA LEU A 396 -18.63 -15.35 2.30
C LEU A 396 -17.75 -16.22 1.38
N TRP A 397 -18.34 -16.88 0.38
CA TRP A 397 -17.59 -17.70 -0.57
C TRP A 397 -16.58 -16.90 -1.38
N GLY A 398 -16.96 -15.66 -1.75
CA GLY A 398 -16.04 -14.71 -2.36
C GLY A 398 -14.79 -14.50 -1.52
N VAL A 399 -14.96 -14.25 -0.21
CA VAL A 399 -13.85 -14.03 0.71
C VAL A 399 -12.96 -15.26 0.81
N LEU A 400 -13.53 -16.44 1.05
CA LEU A 400 -12.74 -17.66 1.26
C LEU A 400 -11.93 -18.04 0.01
N ILE A 401 -12.58 -18.03 -1.16
CA ILE A 401 -11.93 -18.37 -2.44
C ILE A 401 -10.97 -17.26 -2.87
N GLY A 402 -11.41 -16.00 -2.79
CA GLY A 402 -10.65 -14.83 -3.22
C GLY A 402 -9.37 -14.63 -2.42
N MET A 403 -9.42 -14.81 -1.11
CA MET A 403 -8.23 -14.66 -0.26
C MET A 403 -7.25 -15.83 -0.42
N SER A 404 -7.76 -17.04 -0.69
CA SER A 404 -6.92 -18.17 -1.10
C SER A 404 -6.22 -17.89 -2.44
N PHE A 405 -6.96 -17.35 -3.41
CA PHE A 405 -6.39 -16.92 -4.70
C PHE A 405 -5.34 -15.83 -4.52
N CYS A 406 -5.58 -14.82 -3.67
CA CYS A 406 -4.59 -13.80 -3.36
C CYS A 406 -3.32 -14.40 -2.76
N GLY A 407 -3.43 -15.41 -1.89
CA GLY A 407 -2.27 -16.09 -1.32
C GLY A 407 -1.44 -16.79 -2.38
N LEU A 408 -2.10 -17.55 -3.26
CA LEU A 408 -1.48 -18.18 -4.44
C LEU A 408 -0.79 -17.14 -5.34
N PHE A 409 -1.49 -16.05 -5.66
CA PHE A 409 -0.98 -14.99 -6.52
C PHE A 409 0.25 -14.29 -5.92
N LEU A 410 0.19 -13.91 -4.64
CA LEU A 410 1.32 -13.27 -3.95
C LEU A 410 2.52 -14.23 -3.83
N ALA A 411 2.28 -15.53 -3.66
CA ALA A 411 3.35 -16.54 -3.64
C ALA A 411 4.04 -16.67 -5.00
N PHE A 412 3.28 -16.64 -6.10
CA PHE A 412 3.83 -16.59 -7.44
C PHE A 412 4.71 -15.35 -7.63
N LEU A 413 4.20 -14.17 -7.27
CA LEU A 413 4.93 -12.92 -7.41
C LEU A 413 6.21 -12.88 -6.58
N ASP A 414 6.14 -13.28 -5.32
CA ASP A 414 7.31 -13.34 -4.43
C ASP A 414 8.37 -14.29 -5.00
N ARG A 415 7.96 -15.44 -5.52
CA ARG A 415 8.88 -16.42 -6.12
C ARG A 415 9.58 -15.89 -7.38
N VAL A 416 8.86 -15.17 -8.23
CA VAL A 416 9.39 -14.66 -9.50
C VAL A 416 10.24 -13.40 -9.31
N PHE A 417 9.77 -12.46 -8.47
CA PHE A 417 10.30 -11.10 -8.38
C PHE A 417 11.08 -10.78 -7.10
N ASN A 418 11.10 -11.68 -6.11
CA ASN A 418 11.80 -11.50 -4.83
C ASN A 418 12.73 -12.70 -4.53
N ALA A 419 13.49 -13.15 -5.52
CA ALA A 419 14.44 -14.25 -5.36
C ALA A 419 15.84 -13.76 -4.95
N ALA A 420 16.58 -14.58 -4.19
CA ALA A 420 17.90 -14.21 -3.65
C ALA A 420 18.96 -13.85 -4.69
N ARG A 421 18.88 -14.41 -5.90
CA ARG A 421 19.91 -14.28 -6.95
C ARG A 421 19.50 -13.32 -8.09
N LEU A 422 18.65 -12.34 -7.81
CA LEU A 422 18.26 -11.33 -8.79
C LEU A 422 19.38 -10.29 -9.00
N SER A 423 19.62 -9.94 -10.26
CA SER A 423 20.50 -8.82 -10.63
C SER A 423 19.90 -7.48 -10.15
N ASN A 424 20.68 -6.40 -10.18
CA ASN A 424 20.18 -5.07 -9.78
C ASN A 424 19.00 -4.60 -10.64
N VAL A 425 19.03 -4.91 -11.94
CA VAL A 425 17.92 -4.61 -12.87
C VAL A 425 16.70 -5.45 -12.53
N GLU A 426 16.88 -6.76 -12.40
CA GLU A 426 15.79 -7.70 -12.09
C GLU A 426 15.12 -7.36 -10.75
N PHE A 427 15.92 -7.00 -9.74
CA PHE A 427 15.41 -6.63 -8.41
C PHE A 427 14.70 -5.27 -8.43
N ALA A 428 15.26 -4.24 -9.08
CA ALA A 428 14.61 -2.92 -9.16
C ALA A 428 13.27 -3.00 -9.90
N MET A 429 13.24 -3.72 -11.03
CA MET A 429 12.00 -3.96 -11.78
C MET A 429 11.01 -4.81 -10.97
N GLY A 430 11.45 -5.94 -10.42
CA GLY A 430 10.60 -6.86 -9.66
C GLY A 430 10.00 -6.19 -8.42
N THR A 431 10.82 -5.45 -7.66
CA THR A 431 10.34 -4.72 -6.48
C THR A 431 9.32 -3.66 -6.87
N THR A 432 9.56 -2.90 -7.95
CA THR A 432 8.61 -1.88 -8.44
C THR A 432 7.25 -2.49 -8.79
N LEU A 433 7.24 -3.70 -9.34
CA LEU A 433 6.00 -4.40 -9.71
C LEU A 433 5.21 -4.89 -8.50
N ILE A 434 5.88 -5.37 -7.45
CA ILE A 434 5.18 -6.05 -6.35
C ILE A 434 4.96 -5.16 -5.13
N PHE A 435 5.81 -4.16 -4.86
CA PHE A 435 5.70 -3.37 -3.62
C PHE A 435 4.35 -2.66 -3.40
N PRO A 436 3.60 -2.19 -4.44
CA PRO A 436 2.31 -1.57 -4.19
C PRO A 436 1.29 -2.55 -3.60
N LEU A 437 1.46 -3.85 -3.86
CA LEU A 437 0.60 -4.93 -3.34
C LEU A 437 0.82 -5.23 -1.86
N ILE A 438 1.79 -4.58 -1.21
CA ILE A 438 1.91 -4.56 0.26
C ILE A 438 0.72 -3.79 0.87
N TYR A 439 0.27 -2.73 0.20
CA TYR A 439 -0.76 -1.81 0.69
C TYR A 439 -2.11 -2.09 0.01
N GLN A 440 -2.79 -3.17 0.41
CA GLN A 440 -4.01 -3.70 -0.23
C GLN A 440 -5.28 -2.93 0.12
N GLU A 441 -5.19 -1.60 0.15
CA GLU A 441 -6.30 -0.72 0.52
C GLU A 441 -7.30 -0.55 -0.64
N SER A 442 -6.83 -0.58 -1.89
CA SER A 442 -7.67 -0.35 -3.07
C SER A 442 -8.16 -1.65 -3.71
N ASN A 443 -9.10 -1.55 -4.65
CA ASN A 443 -9.66 -2.71 -5.33
C ASN A 443 -8.62 -3.40 -6.24
N PHE A 444 -8.80 -4.70 -6.43
CA PHE A 444 -7.84 -5.59 -7.10
C PHE A 444 -7.51 -5.12 -8.52
N SER A 445 -8.51 -4.62 -9.27
CA SER A 445 -8.30 -4.13 -10.65
C SER A 445 -7.40 -2.90 -10.73
N VAL A 446 -7.54 -1.95 -9.80
CA VAL A 446 -6.67 -0.76 -9.72
C VAL A 446 -5.23 -1.17 -9.39
N MET A 447 -5.08 -2.09 -8.44
CA MET A 447 -3.76 -2.48 -7.94
C MET A 447 -2.96 -3.36 -8.90
N THR A 448 -3.63 -4.19 -9.71
CA THR A 448 -2.97 -5.17 -10.58
C THR A 448 -3.10 -4.86 -12.07
N GLY A 449 -4.04 -3.99 -12.45
CA GLY A 449 -4.44 -3.81 -13.86
C GLY A 449 -3.33 -3.29 -14.78
N SER A 450 -2.39 -2.48 -14.27
CA SER A 450 -1.24 -1.95 -15.02
C SER A 450 0.03 -2.80 -14.86
N MET A 451 0.02 -3.80 -13.98
CA MET A 451 1.21 -4.56 -13.62
C MET A 451 1.78 -5.36 -14.80
N LEU A 452 0.92 -6.05 -15.57
CA LEU A 452 1.36 -6.83 -16.72
C LEU A 452 1.91 -5.95 -17.86
N PRO A 453 1.23 -4.87 -18.31
CA PRO A 453 1.82 -3.93 -19.28
C PRO A 453 3.15 -3.33 -18.81
N LEU A 454 3.24 -2.95 -17.54
CA LEU A 454 4.48 -2.41 -16.97
C LEU A 454 5.60 -3.44 -17.00
N PHE A 455 5.31 -4.69 -16.60
CA PHE A 455 6.28 -5.79 -16.64
C PHE A 455 6.78 -6.03 -18.06
N VAL A 456 5.88 -6.17 -19.05
CA VAL A 456 6.26 -6.42 -20.45
C VAL A 456 7.10 -5.26 -20.99
N SER A 457 6.69 -4.02 -20.72
CA SER A 457 7.40 -2.83 -21.18
C SER A 457 8.82 -2.75 -20.61
N LEU A 458 8.97 -2.93 -19.29
CA LEU A 458 10.28 -2.91 -18.63
C LEU A 458 11.15 -4.12 -19.03
N TYR A 459 10.55 -5.30 -19.20
CA TYR A 459 11.26 -6.49 -19.65
C TYR A 459 11.87 -6.26 -21.03
N LEU A 460 11.07 -5.80 -22.00
CA LEU A 460 11.56 -5.49 -23.35
C LEU A 460 12.61 -4.37 -23.33
N TYR A 461 12.36 -3.32 -22.53
CA TYR A 461 13.27 -2.19 -22.36
C TYR A 461 14.66 -2.63 -21.88
N PHE A 462 14.75 -3.45 -20.84
CA PHE A 462 16.06 -3.91 -20.34
C PHE A 462 16.62 -5.10 -21.11
N ARG A 463 15.80 -5.87 -21.82
CA ARG A 463 16.26 -6.98 -22.66
C ARG A 463 17.00 -6.50 -23.91
N PHE A 464 16.50 -5.44 -24.54
CA PHE A 464 17.01 -4.95 -25.82
C PHE A 464 17.73 -3.60 -25.71
N GLY A 465 17.36 -2.78 -24.73
CA GLY A 465 17.93 -1.45 -24.52
C GLY A 465 19.46 -1.43 -24.41
N PRO A 466 20.11 -2.33 -23.63
CA PRO A 466 21.57 -2.27 -23.48
C PRO A 466 22.29 -2.45 -24.81
N ALA A 467 21.88 -3.42 -25.62
CA ALA A 467 22.46 -3.67 -26.95
C ALA A 467 22.26 -2.49 -27.92
N ILE A 468 21.13 -1.77 -27.82
CA ILE A 468 20.88 -0.57 -28.61
C ILE A 468 21.82 0.56 -28.17
N ILE A 469 21.94 0.81 -26.86
CA ILE A 469 22.82 1.84 -26.30
C ILE A 469 24.29 1.56 -26.65
N GLU A 470 24.74 0.31 -26.53
CA GLU A 470 26.10 -0.09 -26.90
C GLU A 470 26.44 0.21 -28.35
N ARG A 471 25.50 -0.07 -29.28
CA ARG A 471 25.67 0.21 -30.70
C ARG A 471 25.69 1.71 -30.98
N LEU A 472 24.79 2.48 -30.36
CA LEU A 472 24.67 3.92 -30.58
C LEU A 472 25.91 4.68 -30.08
N PHE A 473 26.43 4.30 -28.91
CA PHE A 473 27.55 5.00 -28.27
C PHE A 473 28.90 4.30 -28.46
N LYS A 474 28.95 3.24 -29.29
CA LYS A 474 30.16 2.41 -29.53
C LYS A 474 30.84 1.96 -28.23
N LEU A 475 30.04 1.59 -27.23
CA LEU A 475 30.51 1.06 -25.95
C LEU A 475 30.84 -0.43 -26.15
N ARG A 476 31.99 -0.73 -26.77
CA ARG A 476 32.55 -2.09 -26.81
C ARG A 476 33.70 -2.23 -25.84
#